data_AF-A0A1G6BKV2-F1
#
_entry.id   AF-A0A1G6BKV2-F1
#
_cell.length_a   1.000
_cell.length_b   1.000
_cell.length_c   1.000
_cell.angle_alpha   90.00
_cell.angle_beta   90.00
_cell.angle_gamma   90.00
#
_symmetry.space_group_name_H-M   'P 1'
#
loop_
_entity.id
_entity.type
_entity.pdbx_description
1 polymer ?
#
loop_
_entity_poly.entity_id
_entity_poly.type
_entity_poly.pdbx_seq_one_letter_code
_entity_poly.pdbx_strand_id
1 'polypeptide(L)'
;MPVPADIRAVPRPVNTIVDDSGRDGPKRYAVRERASTKYVAGGNPQPRNGKVVGHIINHEYVPVTATASSVPVVPDMLSYGTSALVHSVTRDIEKDLLAVYDPSDVYAIMAIASLRVIKPQVTDSRLSQHYNRCFVCKDYPGAAISKNSVSKLFNKIGMDGARRSMFYQLRMKATSADHHVAIDGTLKQDTSIVNDLSAYSYKARVRGCSEVSVLYAYDIELMEPICAEIFPGNSIDSKSYPAFIRDNDLRRGIIVADKGFPPSKIKEELSERPDLHFLTPIKRNDKRISDNDMLSFDGVLVGIDAHVVYKKARIKGGRYLYAFKDAKKAAKEETTYLANAKRKNTFSPEKYSDKRNTFGVMVLESDQDLAPEVAYKCYQDRWLLEMVFKRYKSDECLDHTGEQGDFAVIGSEFVNFISTVATCRIIRKAENAGLLKQMSYGELMDDLSSAWRRADAPAEPSSDDGFWVHTIQTATEELEALGLSKPAPKPEPKKRGRKPKPKNQIEIKPKRPRGRPRKDANPSAGNL
;
A
#
# COMPACT_ATOMS: atom_id res chain seq x y z
N MET A 1 47.47 -14.59 -23.59
CA MET A 1 47.75 -15.38 -24.81
C MET A 1 48.27 -14.44 -25.89
N PRO A 2 49.12 -14.88 -26.83
CA PRO A 2 49.51 -14.03 -27.95
C PRO A 2 48.29 -13.71 -28.81
N VAL A 3 48.06 -12.44 -29.12
CA VAL A 3 46.99 -12.00 -30.04
C VAL A 3 47.22 -12.67 -31.40
N PRO A 4 46.21 -13.28 -32.06
CA PRO A 4 46.37 -13.87 -33.39
C PRO A 4 46.88 -12.87 -34.45
N ALA A 5 47.58 -13.36 -35.48
CA ALA A 5 48.28 -12.52 -36.45
C ALA A 5 47.30 -11.72 -37.34
N ASP A 6 46.24 -12.37 -37.77
CA ASP A 6 45.07 -11.83 -38.45
C ASP A 6 44.40 -10.70 -37.66
N ILE A 7 44.31 -10.83 -36.33
CA ILE A 7 43.79 -9.76 -35.46
C ILE A 7 44.80 -8.61 -35.34
N ARG A 8 46.11 -8.89 -35.25
CA ARG A 8 47.14 -7.83 -35.23
C ARG A 8 47.23 -7.05 -36.53
N ALA A 9 46.82 -7.64 -37.65
CA ALA A 9 46.87 -7.02 -38.97
C ALA A 9 45.71 -6.05 -39.25
N VAL A 10 44.65 -6.06 -38.44
CA VAL A 10 43.48 -5.19 -38.63
C VAL A 10 43.88 -3.70 -38.60
N PRO A 11 43.52 -2.91 -39.64
CA PRO A 11 43.75 -1.47 -39.68
C PRO A 11 43.12 -0.75 -38.48
N ARG A 12 43.90 0.10 -37.79
CA ARG A 12 43.51 0.79 -36.55
C ARG A 12 44.35 2.06 -36.37
N PRO A 13 43.99 2.99 -35.45
CA PRO A 13 44.76 4.20 -35.22
C PRO A 13 46.24 3.93 -34.90
N VAL A 14 47.11 4.80 -35.40
CA VAL A 14 48.55 4.75 -35.14
C VAL A 14 48.84 4.94 -33.64
N ASN A 15 49.99 4.43 -33.16
CA ASN A 15 50.39 4.46 -31.74
C ASN A 15 49.47 3.70 -30.78
N THR A 16 48.83 2.62 -31.26
CA THR A 16 48.00 1.72 -30.45
C THR A 16 48.59 0.32 -30.33
N ILE A 17 48.10 -0.45 -29.35
CA ILE A 17 48.40 -1.86 -29.15
C ILE A 17 47.10 -2.66 -29.01
N VAL A 18 47.10 -3.90 -29.48
CA VAL A 18 46.00 -4.86 -29.27
C VAL A 18 46.33 -5.72 -28.06
N ASP A 19 45.39 -5.79 -27.12
CA ASP A 19 45.46 -6.55 -25.88
C ASP A 19 44.38 -7.64 -25.91
N ASP A 20 44.76 -8.91 -25.75
CA ASP A 20 43.81 -10.03 -25.63
C ASP A 20 43.45 -10.20 -24.16
N SER A 21 42.22 -9.82 -23.82
CA SER A 21 41.68 -9.94 -22.46
C SER A 21 41.47 -11.39 -22.01
N GLY A 22 41.55 -12.37 -22.93
CA GLY A 22 41.34 -13.80 -22.66
C GLY A 22 39.90 -14.16 -22.34
N ARG A 23 38.96 -13.20 -22.40
CA ARG A 23 37.52 -13.43 -22.23
C ARG A 23 36.88 -13.62 -23.60
N ASP A 24 36.05 -14.63 -23.74
CA ASP A 24 35.27 -14.80 -24.97
C ASP A 24 34.18 -13.73 -25.09
N GLY A 25 34.00 -13.23 -26.32
CA GLY A 25 33.03 -12.19 -26.65
C GLY A 25 33.60 -11.13 -27.62
N PRO A 26 32.75 -10.22 -28.11
CA PRO A 26 33.14 -9.22 -29.11
C PRO A 26 34.24 -8.28 -28.62
N LYS A 27 34.34 -8.04 -27.30
CA LYS A 27 35.35 -7.15 -26.71
C LYS A 27 36.66 -7.86 -26.32
N ARG A 28 36.90 -9.08 -26.81
CA ARG A 28 38.10 -9.87 -26.47
C ARG A 28 39.40 -9.14 -26.78
N TYR A 29 39.48 -8.54 -27.96
CA TYR A 29 40.65 -7.83 -28.47
C TYR A 29 40.47 -6.31 -28.31
N ALA A 30 41.03 -5.76 -27.22
CA ALA A 30 40.96 -4.33 -26.94
C ALA A 30 42.11 -3.58 -27.62
N VAL A 31 41.83 -2.45 -28.25
CA VAL A 31 42.84 -1.54 -28.81
C VAL A 31 43.08 -0.42 -27.81
N ARG A 32 44.31 -0.29 -27.32
CA ARG A 32 44.72 0.69 -26.32
C ARG A 32 45.72 1.69 -26.88
N GLU A 33 45.63 2.94 -26.46
CA GLU A 33 46.68 3.93 -26.72
C GLU A 33 48.00 3.52 -26.04
N ARG A 34 49.16 3.86 -26.61
CA ARG A 34 50.43 3.84 -25.87
C ARG A 34 50.53 5.14 -25.08
N ALA A 35 50.38 5.08 -23.75
CA ALA A 35 50.27 6.30 -22.94
C ALA A 35 51.61 6.82 -22.41
N SER A 36 52.43 5.95 -21.82
CA SER A 36 53.68 6.37 -21.16
C SER A 36 54.66 5.21 -20.99
N THR A 37 55.87 5.51 -20.57
CA THR A 37 56.89 4.51 -20.22
C THR A 37 57.00 4.45 -18.69
N LYS A 38 56.93 3.25 -18.12
CA LYS A 38 57.15 2.98 -16.69
C LYS A 38 58.59 2.52 -16.50
N TYR A 39 59.39 3.29 -15.77
CA TYR A 39 60.72 2.87 -15.34
C TYR A 39 60.61 1.82 -14.23
N VAL A 40 61.33 0.71 -14.38
CA VAL A 40 61.37 -0.39 -13.41
C VAL A 40 62.78 -0.45 -12.84
N ALA A 41 62.91 -0.50 -11.51
CA ALA A 41 64.21 -0.54 -10.85
C ALA A 41 65.01 -1.78 -11.30
N GLY A 42 66.23 -1.57 -11.81
CA GLY A 42 67.10 -2.63 -12.30
C GLY A 42 66.74 -3.22 -13.67
N GLY A 43 65.81 -2.62 -14.42
CA GLY A 43 65.38 -3.12 -15.73
C GLY A 43 65.11 -2.03 -16.77
N ASN A 44 64.95 -2.45 -18.02
CA ASN A 44 64.61 -1.54 -19.12
C ASN A 44 63.21 -0.94 -18.92
N PRO A 45 63.00 0.33 -19.27
CA PRO A 45 61.70 1.00 -19.18
C PRO A 45 60.63 0.23 -19.96
N GLN A 46 59.48 -0.02 -19.33
CA GLN A 46 58.39 -0.83 -19.91
C GLN A 46 57.25 0.07 -20.42
N PRO A 47 56.64 -0.22 -21.58
CA PRO A 47 55.49 0.55 -22.05
C PRO A 47 54.28 0.34 -21.15
N ARG A 48 53.61 1.44 -20.77
CA ARG A 48 52.32 1.45 -20.07
C ARG A 48 51.22 1.78 -21.08
N ASN A 49 50.34 0.80 -21.29
CA ASN A 49 49.17 0.96 -22.13
C ASN A 49 48.17 1.93 -21.46
N GLY A 50 47.61 2.81 -22.28
CA GLY A 50 46.60 3.80 -21.90
C GLY A 50 45.18 3.25 -21.93
N LYS A 51 44.22 4.18 -22.09
CA LYS A 51 42.80 3.87 -22.21
C LYS A 51 42.50 3.02 -23.45
N VAL A 52 41.42 2.26 -23.38
CA VAL A 52 40.88 1.53 -24.54
C VAL A 52 40.23 2.56 -25.47
N VAL A 53 40.66 2.59 -26.73
CA VAL A 53 40.15 3.49 -27.77
C VAL A 53 39.27 2.79 -28.78
N GLY A 54 39.25 1.45 -28.77
CA GLY A 54 38.45 0.63 -29.68
C GLY A 54 38.57 -0.85 -29.35
N HIS A 55 37.83 -1.67 -30.08
CA HIS A 55 37.94 -3.13 -30.05
C HIS A 55 38.04 -3.65 -31.48
N ILE A 56 38.66 -4.81 -31.65
CA ILE A 56 38.60 -5.53 -32.93
C ILE A 56 37.44 -6.53 -32.84
N ILE A 57 36.41 -6.29 -33.64
CA ILE A 57 35.19 -7.10 -33.71
C ILE A 57 35.06 -7.55 -35.16
N ASN A 58 34.94 -8.86 -35.40
CA ASN A 58 34.81 -9.43 -36.75
C ASN A 58 35.90 -8.94 -37.74
N HIS A 59 37.16 -8.88 -37.28
CA HIS A 59 38.30 -8.36 -38.05
C HIS A 59 38.24 -6.88 -38.46
N GLU A 60 37.34 -6.11 -37.84
CA GLU A 60 37.23 -4.67 -38.06
C GLU A 60 37.51 -3.90 -36.78
N TYR A 61 38.17 -2.75 -36.90
CA TYR A 61 38.38 -1.85 -35.78
C TYR A 61 37.11 -1.04 -35.50
N VAL A 62 36.53 -1.25 -34.33
CA VAL A 62 35.37 -0.51 -33.84
C VAL A 62 35.82 0.49 -32.77
N PRO A 63 35.80 1.81 -33.03
CA PRO A 63 36.22 2.81 -32.05
C PRO A 63 35.25 2.85 -30.85
N VAL A 64 35.79 3.09 -29.65
CA VAL A 64 34.99 3.47 -28.49
C VAL A 64 34.68 4.96 -28.64
N THR A 65 33.47 5.30 -29.05
CA THR A 65 32.97 6.68 -29.03
C THR A 65 32.86 7.15 -27.58
N ALA A 66 33.58 8.22 -27.24
CA ALA A 66 33.59 8.82 -25.90
C ALA A 66 32.19 9.25 -25.42
N THR A 67 31.25 9.46 -26.34
CA THR A 67 29.86 9.86 -26.09
C THR A 67 28.96 8.71 -25.62
N ALA A 68 29.29 7.45 -25.89
CA ALA A 68 28.38 6.32 -25.59
C ALA A 68 28.60 5.69 -24.20
N SER A 69 29.70 6.01 -23.50
CA SER A 69 30.16 5.23 -22.34
C SER A 69 30.07 5.96 -20.99
N SER A 70 29.56 7.19 -20.93
CA SER A 70 29.52 7.97 -19.68
C SER A 70 28.12 8.43 -19.25
N VAL A 71 27.11 8.36 -20.12
CA VAL A 71 25.73 8.67 -19.75
C VAL A 71 25.02 7.36 -19.41
N PRO A 72 24.51 7.20 -18.18
CA PRO A 72 23.67 6.05 -17.85
C PRO A 72 22.52 5.97 -18.86
N VAL A 73 22.27 4.81 -19.43
CA VAL A 73 21.09 4.60 -20.27
C VAL A 73 19.87 4.67 -19.34
N VAL A 74 19.20 5.83 -19.33
CA VAL A 74 17.97 6.05 -18.57
C VAL A 74 16.79 5.78 -19.51
N PRO A 75 15.71 5.12 -19.05
CA PRO A 75 14.52 4.96 -19.87
C PRO A 75 13.92 6.30 -20.27
N ASP A 76 13.57 6.45 -21.55
CA ASP A 76 12.90 7.65 -22.07
C ASP A 76 11.44 7.79 -21.57
N MET A 77 10.86 6.71 -21.04
CA MET A 77 9.49 6.62 -20.56
C MET A 77 9.39 5.72 -19.34
N LEU A 78 8.51 6.08 -18.41
CA LEU A 78 8.30 5.40 -17.13
C LEU A 78 6.79 5.30 -16.84
N SER A 79 6.37 4.25 -16.14
CA SER A 79 5.00 4.15 -15.60
C SER A 79 4.80 5.21 -14.51
N TYR A 80 3.69 5.95 -14.58
CA TYR A 80 3.44 7.15 -13.76
C TYR A 80 2.28 6.99 -12.78
N GLY A 81 1.11 6.50 -13.22
CA GLY A 81 -0.15 6.72 -12.51
C GLY A 81 -0.16 6.19 -11.07
N THR A 82 0.22 4.92 -10.87
CA THR A 82 0.29 4.32 -9.53
C THR A 82 1.39 4.91 -8.66
N SER A 83 2.56 5.21 -9.22
CA SER A 83 3.65 5.88 -8.48
C SER A 83 3.24 7.28 -8.01
N ALA A 84 2.59 8.06 -8.88
CA ALA A 84 2.10 9.38 -8.55
C ALA A 84 1.01 9.33 -7.48
N LEU A 85 0.13 8.33 -7.53
CA LEU A 85 -0.90 8.12 -6.53
C LEU A 85 -0.30 7.85 -5.15
N VAL A 86 0.66 6.92 -5.04
CA VAL A 86 1.38 6.64 -3.79
C VAL A 86 2.08 7.89 -3.28
N HIS A 87 2.91 8.52 -4.12
CA HIS A 87 3.64 9.74 -3.74
C HIS A 87 2.71 10.87 -3.28
N SER A 88 1.51 10.99 -3.89
CA SER A 88 0.55 12.02 -3.50
C SER A 88 -0.01 11.88 -2.09
N VAL A 89 0.06 10.68 -1.48
CA VAL A 89 -0.50 10.39 -0.15
C VAL A 89 0.54 10.09 0.94
N THR A 90 1.84 10.14 0.62
CA THR A 90 2.93 9.75 1.56
C THR A 90 3.95 10.85 1.86
N ARG A 91 3.75 12.09 1.39
CA ARG A 91 4.71 13.21 1.60
C ARG A 91 4.99 13.55 3.06
N ASP A 92 3.99 13.47 3.94
CA ASP A 92 4.17 13.64 5.38
C ASP A 92 5.00 12.48 5.99
N ILE A 93 4.82 11.25 5.49
CA ILE A 93 5.60 10.09 5.95
C ILE A 93 7.08 10.25 5.59
N GLU A 94 7.37 10.69 4.37
CA GLU A 94 8.74 10.99 3.94
C GLU A 94 9.38 12.05 4.85
N LYS A 95 8.63 13.12 5.16
CA LYS A 95 9.09 14.18 6.06
C LYS A 95 9.38 13.66 7.47
N ASP A 96 8.51 12.82 8.02
CA ASP A 96 8.69 12.19 9.33
C ASP A 96 9.93 11.27 9.34
N LEU A 97 10.16 10.52 8.25
CA LEU A 97 11.35 9.68 8.08
C LEU A 97 12.64 10.50 7.97
N LEU A 98 12.64 11.59 7.20
CA LEU A 98 13.80 12.49 7.04
C LEU A 98 14.19 13.18 8.35
N ALA A 99 13.26 13.32 9.29
CA ALA A 99 13.55 13.85 10.62
C ALA A 99 14.33 12.85 11.52
N VAL A 100 14.39 11.56 11.13
CA VAL A 100 14.90 10.47 11.99
C VAL A 100 16.02 9.65 11.34
N TYR A 101 15.94 9.43 10.03
CA TYR A 101 16.85 8.57 9.27
C TYR A 101 17.69 9.38 8.28
N ASP A 102 18.80 8.78 7.85
CA ASP A 102 19.63 9.35 6.79
C ASP A 102 18.84 9.41 5.46
N PRO A 103 18.93 10.51 4.68
CA PRO A 103 18.17 10.66 3.44
C PRO A 103 18.33 9.50 2.45
N SER A 104 19.51 8.87 2.38
CA SER A 104 19.72 7.72 1.50
C SER A 104 18.93 6.48 1.93
N ASP A 105 18.82 6.25 3.25
CA ASP A 105 17.96 5.20 3.80
C ASP A 105 16.48 5.56 3.59
N VAL A 106 16.09 6.83 3.78
CA VAL A 106 14.70 7.26 3.57
C VAL A 106 14.24 7.04 2.14
N TYR A 107 15.06 7.42 1.16
CA TYR A 107 14.73 7.21 -0.25
C TYR A 107 14.61 5.72 -0.58
N ALA A 108 15.46 4.87 0.01
CA ALA A 108 15.33 3.43 -0.13
C ALA A 108 14.05 2.89 0.55
N ILE A 109 13.74 3.31 1.77
CA ILE A 109 12.52 2.94 2.51
C ILE A 109 11.27 3.30 1.68
N MET A 110 11.18 4.56 1.24
CA MET A 110 10.04 5.07 0.50
C MET A 110 9.91 4.43 -0.89
N ALA A 111 11.02 4.16 -1.57
CA ALA A 111 11.00 3.43 -2.83
C ALA A 111 10.50 1.99 -2.65
N ILE A 112 10.98 1.27 -1.64
CA ILE A 112 10.56 -0.12 -1.36
C ILE A 112 9.08 -0.15 -0.98
N ALA A 113 8.62 0.72 -0.07
CA ALA A 113 7.22 0.80 0.33
C ALA A 113 6.32 1.12 -0.86
N SER A 114 6.70 2.10 -1.68
CA SER A 114 5.95 2.45 -2.90
C SER A 114 5.84 1.28 -3.86
N LEU A 115 6.93 0.54 -4.07
CA LEU A 115 6.93 -0.61 -4.97
C LEU A 115 6.09 -1.78 -4.44
N ARG A 116 6.04 -2.00 -3.13
CA ARG A 116 5.17 -3.02 -2.50
C ARG A 116 3.68 -2.70 -2.69
N VAL A 117 3.32 -1.41 -2.74
CA VAL A 117 1.95 -0.97 -3.07
C VAL A 117 1.67 -1.09 -4.58
N ILE A 118 2.61 -0.65 -5.44
CA ILE A 118 2.43 -0.64 -6.90
C ILE A 118 2.45 -2.05 -7.50
N LYS A 119 3.24 -2.96 -6.91
CA LYS A 119 3.39 -4.36 -7.32
C LYS A 119 3.28 -5.26 -6.08
N PRO A 120 2.05 -5.62 -5.68
CA PRO A 120 1.84 -6.61 -4.63
C PRO A 120 2.62 -7.89 -4.92
N GLN A 121 3.16 -8.55 -3.89
CA GLN A 121 4.04 -9.72 -3.99
C GLN A 121 5.40 -9.48 -4.66
N VAL A 122 5.84 -8.23 -4.85
CA VAL A 122 7.19 -7.98 -5.35
C VAL A 122 8.24 -8.55 -4.39
N THR A 123 9.10 -9.43 -4.91
CA THR A 123 10.22 -9.96 -4.14
C THR A 123 11.37 -8.95 -4.11
N ASP A 124 12.18 -8.97 -3.07
CA ASP A 124 13.32 -8.07 -2.92
C ASP A 124 14.30 -8.09 -4.10
N SER A 125 14.45 -9.26 -4.74
CA SER A 125 15.27 -9.43 -5.94
C SER A 125 14.75 -8.69 -7.17
N ARG A 126 13.47 -8.34 -7.20
CA ARG A 126 12.79 -7.68 -8.34
C ARG A 126 12.56 -6.19 -8.12
N LEU A 127 12.74 -5.67 -6.91
CA LEU A 127 12.55 -4.25 -6.60
C LEU A 127 13.36 -3.34 -7.55
N SER A 128 14.64 -3.64 -7.77
CA SER A 128 15.48 -2.87 -8.69
C SER A 128 14.95 -2.81 -10.12
N GLN A 129 14.34 -3.89 -10.62
CA GLN A 129 13.77 -3.90 -11.96
C GLN A 129 12.53 -2.98 -12.03
N HIS A 130 11.66 -3.03 -11.02
CA HIS A 130 10.43 -2.24 -11.01
C HIS A 130 10.68 -0.75 -10.77
N TYR A 131 11.59 -0.41 -9.87
CA TYR A 131 12.02 0.97 -9.64
C TYR A 131 12.49 1.67 -10.91
N ASN A 132 13.32 1.00 -11.71
CA ASN A 132 13.83 1.56 -12.96
C ASN A 132 12.77 1.65 -14.07
N ARG A 133 11.51 1.26 -13.80
CA ARG A 133 10.42 1.23 -14.79
C ARG A 133 9.24 2.14 -14.41
N CYS A 134 9.30 2.84 -13.28
CA CYS A 134 8.26 3.77 -12.85
C CYS A 134 8.85 5.05 -12.25
N PHE A 135 8.00 6.06 -12.03
CA PHE A 135 8.42 7.36 -11.48
C PHE A 135 8.96 7.31 -10.05
N VAL A 136 8.86 6.18 -9.35
CA VAL A 136 9.53 5.99 -8.04
C VAL A 136 11.04 6.28 -8.13
N CYS A 137 11.69 6.03 -9.27
CA CYS A 137 13.11 6.39 -9.45
C CYS A 137 13.38 7.88 -9.65
N LYS A 138 12.34 8.65 -10.02
CA LYS A 138 12.38 10.10 -10.12
C LYS A 138 12.05 10.75 -8.77
N ASP A 139 11.09 10.17 -8.04
CA ASP A 139 10.68 10.65 -6.72
C ASP A 139 11.79 10.41 -5.68
N TYR A 140 12.44 9.24 -5.71
CA TYR A 140 13.51 8.87 -4.78
C TYR A 140 14.81 8.52 -5.52
N PRO A 141 15.51 9.49 -6.12
CA PRO A 141 16.66 9.24 -6.98
C PRO A 141 17.84 8.64 -6.19
N GLY A 142 18.50 7.63 -6.77
CA GLY A 142 19.68 7.02 -6.17
C GLY A 142 19.40 6.03 -5.04
N ALA A 143 18.14 5.66 -4.82
CA ALA A 143 17.73 4.70 -3.80
C ALA A 143 18.48 3.35 -3.97
N ALA A 144 19.09 2.87 -2.88
CA ALA A 144 19.87 1.63 -2.87
C ALA A 144 18.96 0.41 -2.70
N ILE A 145 18.42 -0.11 -3.80
CA ILE A 145 17.35 -1.13 -3.81
C ILE A 145 17.73 -2.46 -4.47
N SER A 146 19.02 -2.73 -4.63
CA SER A 146 19.47 -4.08 -5.01
C SER A 146 19.18 -5.06 -3.89
N LYS A 147 18.99 -6.35 -4.20
CA LYS A 147 18.73 -7.41 -3.20
C LYS A 147 19.64 -7.29 -1.95
N ASN A 148 20.93 -7.08 -2.16
CA ASN A 148 21.91 -6.98 -1.07
C ASN A 148 21.77 -5.68 -0.26
N SER A 149 21.39 -4.58 -0.92
CA SER A 149 21.20 -3.29 -0.23
C SER A 149 19.92 -3.31 0.58
N VAL A 150 18.84 -3.88 0.04
CA VAL A 150 17.54 -4.06 0.72
C VAL A 150 17.72 -4.91 1.98
N SER A 151 18.37 -6.08 1.87
CA SER A 151 18.61 -6.95 3.02
C SER A 151 19.46 -6.26 4.10
N LYS A 152 20.49 -5.49 3.72
CA LYS A 152 21.29 -4.69 4.67
C LYS A 152 20.46 -3.59 5.33
N LEU A 153 19.62 -2.92 4.56
CA LEU A 153 18.73 -1.87 5.04
C LEU A 153 17.74 -2.44 6.07
N PHE A 154 17.08 -3.56 5.78
CA PHE A 154 16.16 -4.19 6.74
C PHE A 154 16.86 -4.59 8.03
N ASN A 155 18.04 -5.21 7.97
CA ASN A 155 18.81 -5.50 9.17
C ASN A 155 19.15 -4.23 9.97
N LYS A 156 19.63 -3.17 9.29
CA LYS A 156 19.94 -1.89 9.92
C LYS A 156 18.72 -1.27 10.60
N ILE A 157 17.58 -1.22 9.89
CA ILE A 157 16.32 -0.70 10.43
C ILE A 157 15.89 -1.53 11.63
N GLY A 158 15.94 -2.86 11.57
CA GLY A 158 15.50 -3.76 12.63
C GLY A 158 16.39 -3.77 13.87
N MET A 159 17.70 -3.53 13.71
CA MET A 159 18.61 -3.34 14.84
C MET A 159 18.37 -2.01 15.56
N ASP A 160 17.99 -0.96 14.84
CA ASP A 160 17.83 0.39 15.40
C ASP A 160 16.42 0.64 15.95
N GLY A 161 16.13 0.04 17.11
CA GLY A 161 14.86 0.22 17.81
C GLY A 161 14.55 1.67 18.15
N ALA A 162 15.57 2.44 18.56
CA ALA A 162 15.41 3.83 18.98
C ALA A 162 14.87 4.70 17.84
N ARG A 163 15.43 4.58 16.62
CA ARG A 163 14.91 5.33 15.47
C ARG A 163 13.50 4.92 15.09
N ARG A 164 13.16 3.63 15.13
CA ARG A 164 11.78 3.18 14.86
C ARG A 164 10.80 3.81 15.85
N SER A 165 11.13 3.79 17.14
CA SER A 165 10.32 4.43 18.18
C SER A 165 10.19 5.95 17.97
N MET A 166 11.27 6.64 17.60
CA MET A 166 11.23 8.08 17.29
C MET A 166 10.29 8.39 16.12
N PHE A 167 10.33 7.58 15.05
CA PHE A 167 9.42 7.73 13.92
C PHE A 167 7.96 7.54 14.34
N TYR A 168 7.64 6.47 15.07
CA TYR A 168 6.27 6.25 15.56
C TYR A 168 5.79 7.34 16.52
N GLN A 169 6.67 7.91 17.34
CA GLN A 169 6.32 9.05 18.19
C GLN A 169 5.97 10.30 17.36
N LEU A 170 6.64 10.56 16.23
CA LEU A 170 6.25 11.66 15.32
C LEU A 170 4.85 11.40 14.75
N ARG A 171 4.58 10.17 14.29
CA ARG A 171 3.26 9.75 13.79
C ARG A 171 2.17 9.94 14.84
N MET A 172 2.39 9.47 16.06
CA MET A 172 1.44 9.62 17.17
C MET A 172 1.21 11.08 17.55
N LYS A 173 2.23 11.95 17.46
CA LYS A 173 2.07 13.39 17.73
C LYS A 173 1.22 14.09 16.67
N ALA A 174 1.28 13.63 15.42
CA ALA A 174 0.47 14.15 14.33
C ALA A 174 -1.01 13.74 14.43
N THR A 175 -1.32 12.66 15.15
CA THR A 175 -2.70 12.26 15.47
C THR A 175 -3.39 13.35 16.30
N SER A 176 -4.63 13.69 15.92
CA SER A 176 -5.44 14.68 16.65
C SER A 176 -5.67 14.23 18.09
N ALA A 177 -5.75 15.19 19.02
CA ALA A 177 -6.07 14.89 20.41
C ALA A 177 -7.46 14.26 20.58
N ASP A 178 -8.38 14.56 19.67
CA ASP A 178 -9.76 14.08 19.70
C ASP A 178 -9.95 12.73 18.95
N HIS A 179 -8.90 12.20 18.33
CA HIS A 179 -8.97 10.92 17.61
C HIS A 179 -8.84 9.74 18.57
N HIS A 180 -9.51 8.65 18.22
CA HIS A 180 -9.47 7.40 18.95
C HIS A 180 -8.42 6.46 18.33
N VAL A 181 -7.54 5.93 19.18
CA VAL A 181 -6.55 4.95 18.78
C VAL A 181 -6.97 3.57 19.25
N ALA A 182 -7.21 2.64 18.32
CA ALA A 182 -7.44 1.22 18.60
C ALA A 182 -6.13 0.43 18.51
N ILE A 183 -6.03 -0.69 19.24
CA ILE A 183 -4.89 -1.61 19.20
C ILE A 183 -5.41 -3.03 18.95
N ASP A 184 -4.89 -3.70 17.92
CA ASP A 184 -5.20 -5.11 17.65
C ASP A 184 -4.03 -5.82 16.97
N GLY A 185 -4.07 -7.15 16.95
CA GLY A 185 -3.00 -7.99 16.40
C GLY A 185 -3.46 -8.89 15.25
N THR A 186 -2.54 -9.16 14.32
CA THR A 186 -2.72 -10.13 13.25
C THR A 186 -1.56 -11.11 13.20
N LEU A 187 -1.85 -12.36 12.87
CA LEU A 187 -0.84 -13.38 12.63
C LEU A 187 -0.45 -13.40 11.14
N LYS A 188 0.85 -13.46 10.88
CA LYS A 188 1.44 -13.66 9.56
C LYS A 188 2.19 -14.98 9.52
N GLN A 189 2.18 -15.66 8.39
CA GLN A 189 2.99 -16.85 8.23
C GLN A 189 4.47 -16.49 8.27
N ASP A 190 5.23 -17.20 9.09
CA ASP A 190 6.69 -17.18 9.08
C ASP A 190 7.13 -18.61 9.32
N THR A 191 7.82 -19.19 8.34
CA THR A 191 8.36 -20.55 8.43
C THR A 191 9.87 -20.55 8.44
N SER A 192 10.49 -19.41 8.75
CA SER A 192 11.93 -19.34 8.99
C SER A 192 12.30 -20.25 10.16
N ILE A 193 13.43 -20.93 10.01
CA ILE A 193 14.10 -21.69 11.07
C ILE A 193 15.28 -20.92 11.66
N VAL A 194 15.47 -19.66 11.20
CA VAL A 194 16.64 -18.83 11.52
C VAL A 194 16.33 -17.80 12.60
N ASN A 195 15.11 -17.28 12.64
CA ASN A 195 14.68 -16.28 13.63
C ASN A 195 13.92 -16.91 14.80
N ASP A 196 13.91 -16.19 15.93
CA ASP A 196 13.22 -16.57 17.16
C ASP A 196 11.76 -16.07 17.22
N LEU A 197 11.32 -15.33 16.20
CA LEU A 197 9.94 -14.81 16.07
C LEU A 197 8.97 -15.89 15.54
N SER A 198 9.46 -16.76 14.66
CA SER A 198 8.73 -17.84 14.00
C SER A 198 8.31 -18.91 15.02
N ALA A 199 7.02 -18.93 15.37
CA ALA A 199 6.50 -19.89 16.35
C ALA A 199 5.06 -20.31 16.06
N TYR A 200 4.71 -21.53 16.49
CA TYR A 200 3.34 -22.02 16.41
C TYR A 200 2.42 -21.25 17.37
N SER A 201 1.50 -20.47 16.80
CA SER A 201 0.44 -19.82 17.57
C SER A 201 -0.63 -20.81 18.04
N TYR A 202 -1.55 -20.37 18.90
CA TYR A 202 -2.74 -21.16 19.24
C TYR A 202 -3.60 -21.51 18.01
N LYS A 203 -3.64 -20.62 17.00
CA LYS A 203 -4.38 -20.81 15.75
C LYS A 203 -3.63 -21.69 14.75
N ALA A 204 -2.33 -21.89 14.94
CA ALA A 204 -1.50 -22.70 14.06
C ALA A 204 -1.91 -24.18 14.01
N ARG A 205 -2.60 -24.72 15.03
CA ARG A 205 -3.19 -26.07 15.00
C ARG A 205 -4.17 -26.28 13.83
N VAL A 206 -4.82 -25.21 13.38
CA VAL A 206 -5.77 -25.25 12.24
C VAL A 206 -5.06 -25.00 10.91
N ARG A 207 -4.00 -24.19 10.90
CA ARG A 207 -3.31 -23.72 9.68
C ARG A 207 -2.11 -24.57 9.27
N GLY A 208 -1.44 -25.23 10.22
CA GLY A 208 -0.31 -26.10 9.97
C GLY A 208 1.05 -25.41 9.77
N CYS A 209 1.14 -24.08 9.95
CA CYS A 209 2.38 -23.31 9.77
C CYS A 209 2.71 -22.45 11.00
N SER A 210 4.01 -22.17 11.19
CA SER A 210 4.51 -21.18 12.15
C SER A 210 4.15 -19.77 11.70
N GLU A 211 4.07 -18.86 12.67
CA GLU A 211 3.61 -17.50 12.45
C GLU A 211 4.49 -16.50 13.23
N VAL A 212 4.40 -15.23 12.85
CA VAL A 212 4.73 -14.08 13.70
C VAL A 212 3.45 -13.32 14.03
N SER A 213 3.43 -12.63 15.17
CA SER A 213 2.33 -11.75 15.55
C SER A 213 2.72 -10.30 15.29
N VAL A 214 1.89 -9.56 14.57
CA VAL A 214 2.10 -8.12 14.33
C VAL A 214 0.97 -7.37 14.99
N LEU A 215 1.31 -6.49 15.94
CA LEU A 215 0.38 -5.57 16.57
C LEU A 215 0.42 -4.21 15.88
N TYR A 216 -0.75 -3.62 15.71
CA TYR A 216 -0.92 -2.28 15.16
C TYR A 216 -1.69 -1.41 16.15
N ALA A 217 -1.24 -0.18 16.31
CA ALA A 217 -2.07 0.93 16.76
C ALA A 217 -2.64 1.63 15.53
N TYR A 218 -3.91 1.99 15.57
CA TYR A 218 -4.68 2.48 14.44
C TYR A 218 -5.54 3.68 14.82
N ASP A 219 -5.43 4.75 14.04
CA ASP A 219 -6.28 5.94 14.14
C ASP A 219 -7.62 5.63 13.45
N ILE A 220 -8.69 5.59 14.23
CA ILE A 220 -10.03 5.20 13.78
C ILE A 220 -10.57 6.22 12.78
N GLU A 221 -10.43 7.52 13.06
CA GLU A 221 -10.99 8.61 12.27
C GLU A 221 -10.30 8.75 10.92
N LEU A 222 -8.97 8.68 10.90
CA LEU A 222 -8.22 8.69 9.66
C LEU A 222 -8.28 7.35 8.95
N MET A 223 -8.66 6.29 9.64
CA MET A 223 -8.63 4.94 9.11
C MET A 223 -7.24 4.48 8.65
N GLU A 224 -6.18 4.81 9.40
CA GLU A 224 -4.80 4.42 9.07
C GLU A 224 -3.98 3.95 10.29
N PRO A 225 -3.01 3.02 10.10
CA PRO A 225 -2.14 2.62 11.18
C PRO A 225 -1.16 3.75 11.56
N ILE A 226 -0.87 3.87 12.86
CA ILE A 226 0.03 4.92 13.40
C ILE A 226 1.32 4.34 13.99
N CYS A 227 1.28 3.08 14.43
CA CYS A 227 2.42 2.38 15.01
C CYS A 227 2.25 0.87 14.84
N ALA A 228 3.36 0.13 14.72
CA ALA A 228 3.34 -1.32 14.64
C ALA A 228 4.57 -1.98 15.27
N GLU A 229 4.39 -3.19 15.78
CA GLU A 229 5.45 -3.98 16.39
C GLU A 229 5.24 -5.48 16.18
N ILE A 230 6.35 -6.21 16.08
CA ILE A 230 6.35 -7.67 15.89
C ILE A 230 6.65 -8.37 17.20
N PHE A 231 5.93 -9.45 17.44
CA PHE A 231 6.14 -10.40 18.52
C PHE A 231 6.23 -11.82 17.96
N PRO A 232 6.83 -12.76 18.73
CA PRO A 232 6.80 -14.17 18.37
C PRO A 232 5.36 -14.69 18.17
N GLY A 233 5.13 -15.62 17.22
CA GLY A 233 3.79 -16.11 16.90
C GLY A 233 3.06 -16.82 18.05
N ASN A 234 3.81 -17.32 19.03
CA ASN A 234 3.28 -17.92 20.25
C ASN A 234 3.09 -16.92 21.40
N SER A 235 3.38 -15.63 21.18
CA SER A 235 3.20 -14.59 22.20
C SER A 235 1.71 -14.37 22.45
N ILE A 236 1.32 -14.46 23.72
CA ILE A 236 -0.06 -14.26 24.15
C ILE A 236 -0.35 -12.75 24.31
N ASP A 237 -1.56 -12.33 23.96
CA ASP A 237 -1.99 -10.92 24.00
C ASP A 237 -1.73 -10.26 25.37
N SER A 238 -1.89 -11.00 26.47
CA SER A 238 -1.64 -10.50 27.82
C SER A 238 -0.19 -10.13 28.12
N LYS A 239 0.76 -10.53 27.27
CA LYS A 239 2.18 -10.13 27.32
C LYS A 239 2.50 -9.10 26.24
N SER A 240 2.01 -9.32 25.02
CA SER A 240 2.33 -8.44 23.89
C SER A 240 1.72 -7.04 24.04
N TYR A 241 0.49 -6.91 24.55
CA TYR A 241 -0.17 -5.60 24.66
C TYR A 241 0.56 -4.65 25.65
N PRO A 242 0.88 -5.06 26.89
CA PRO A 242 1.66 -4.19 27.80
C PRO A 242 3.03 -3.80 27.22
N ALA A 243 3.73 -4.74 26.59
CA ALA A 243 5.01 -4.46 25.93
C ALA A 243 4.83 -3.42 24.81
N PHE A 244 3.88 -3.64 23.91
CA PHE A 244 3.56 -2.72 22.82
C PHE A 244 3.23 -1.29 23.31
N ILE A 245 2.47 -1.16 24.39
CA ILE A 245 2.14 0.13 25.00
C ILE A 245 3.40 0.83 25.54
N ARG A 246 4.28 0.07 26.20
CA ARG A 246 5.48 0.60 26.83
C ARG A 246 6.55 0.97 25.80
N ASP A 247 6.83 0.06 24.87
CA ASP A 247 7.92 0.15 23.91
C ASP A 247 7.67 1.27 22.88
N ASN A 248 6.40 1.62 22.65
CA ASN A 248 5.99 2.71 21.76
C ASN A 248 5.48 3.95 22.50
N ASP A 249 5.53 3.98 23.84
CA ASP A 249 5.05 5.08 24.70
C ASP A 249 3.64 5.57 24.34
N LEU A 250 2.70 4.62 24.18
CA LEU A 250 1.31 4.92 23.85
C LEU A 250 0.59 5.55 25.05
N ARG A 251 0.59 6.88 25.14
CA ARG A 251 0.04 7.61 26.29
C ARG A 251 -1.46 7.93 26.22
N ARG A 252 -2.05 7.88 25.03
CA ARG A 252 -3.43 8.33 24.78
C ARG A 252 -4.17 7.40 23.82
N GLY A 253 -5.50 7.36 23.95
CA GLY A 253 -6.39 6.60 23.05
C GLY A 253 -7.26 5.58 23.77
N ILE A 254 -7.97 4.71 23.03
CA ILE A 254 -8.86 3.69 23.58
C ILE A 254 -8.45 2.31 23.08
N ILE A 255 -7.89 1.49 23.96
CA ILE A 255 -7.52 0.11 23.65
C ILE A 255 -8.78 -0.73 23.39
N VAL A 256 -9.02 -1.08 22.13
CA VAL A 256 -10.14 -1.94 21.69
C VAL A 256 -9.65 -3.38 21.46
N ALA A 257 -9.62 -4.17 22.54
CA ALA A 257 -9.10 -5.54 22.51
C ALA A 257 -10.15 -6.60 22.13
N ASP A 258 -9.67 -7.81 21.80
CA ASP A 258 -10.54 -8.95 21.46
C ASP A 258 -11.25 -9.51 22.71
N LYS A 259 -12.26 -10.35 22.46
CA LYS A 259 -13.05 -11.05 23.47
C LYS A 259 -12.18 -11.89 24.38
N GLY A 260 -12.17 -11.48 25.65
CA GLY A 260 -11.48 -12.19 26.72
C GLY A 260 -10.14 -11.58 27.11
N PHE A 261 -9.71 -10.47 26.49
CA PHE A 261 -8.62 -9.67 27.00
C PHE A 261 -9.05 -8.98 28.30
N PRO A 262 -8.42 -9.30 29.45
CA PRO A 262 -8.79 -8.67 30.71
C PRO A 262 -8.05 -7.32 30.86
N PRO A 263 -8.74 -6.19 31.11
CA PRO A 263 -8.09 -4.91 31.40
C PRO A 263 -7.10 -4.96 32.58
N SER A 264 -7.24 -5.94 33.48
CA SER A 264 -6.27 -6.15 34.57
C SER A 264 -4.86 -6.48 34.09
N LYS A 265 -4.69 -6.92 32.83
CA LYS A 265 -3.37 -7.21 32.24
C LYS A 265 -2.58 -5.96 31.87
N ILE A 266 -3.25 -4.83 31.71
CA ILE A 266 -2.64 -3.52 31.39
C ILE A 266 -2.85 -2.51 32.52
N LYS A 267 -3.19 -2.97 33.73
CA LYS A 267 -3.54 -2.09 34.85
C LYS A 267 -2.42 -1.12 35.21
N GLU A 268 -1.18 -1.60 35.23
CA GLU A 268 0.00 -0.77 35.50
C GLU A 268 0.19 0.28 34.40
N GLU A 269 0.09 -0.15 33.13
CA GLU A 269 0.20 0.75 31.98
C GLU A 269 -0.86 1.87 32.01
N LEU A 270 -2.13 1.53 32.29
CA LEU A 270 -3.23 2.49 32.44
C LEU A 270 -3.02 3.46 33.64
N SER A 271 -2.38 2.99 34.71
CA SER A 271 -2.11 3.85 35.88
C SER A 271 -0.99 4.85 35.63
N GLU A 272 0.00 4.49 34.83
CA GLU A 272 1.10 5.38 34.43
C GLU A 272 0.71 6.33 33.29
N ARG A 273 -0.33 5.99 32.52
CA ARG A 273 -0.78 6.71 31.32
C ARG A 273 -2.25 7.10 31.49
N PRO A 274 -2.55 8.19 32.21
CA PRO A 274 -3.92 8.53 32.61
C PRO A 274 -4.85 8.86 31.44
N ASP A 275 -4.30 9.21 30.27
CA ASP A 275 -5.08 9.51 29.05
C ASP A 275 -5.26 8.27 28.15
N LEU A 276 -4.72 7.11 28.55
CA LEU A 276 -4.92 5.84 27.88
C LEU A 276 -6.09 5.11 28.54
N HIS A 277 -7.09 4.79 27.71
CA HIS A 277 -8.34 4.19 28.14
C HIS A 277 -8.56 2.85 27.46
N PHE A 278 -9.60 2.12 27.85
CA PHE A 278 -9.94 0.84 27.21
C PHE A 278 -11.43 0.70 26.94
N LEU A 279 -11.74 -0.13 25.94
CA LEU A 279 -13.08 -0.58 25.62
C LEU A 279 -13.01 -2.06 25.22
N THR A 280 -13.30 -2.94 26.17
CA THR A 280 -13.09 -4.39 25.99
C THR A 280 -14.39 -5.18 26.10
N PRO A 281 -14.66 -6.12 25.20
CA PRO A 281 -15.80 -7.02 25.30
C PRO A 281 -15.64 -8.02 26.45
N ILE A 282 -16.65 -8.11 27.31
CA ILE A 282 -16.69 -9.07 28.42
C ILE A 282 -17.37 -10.38 28.00
N LYS A 283 -17.13 -11.45 28.76
CA LYS A 283 -17.75 -12.75 28.48
C LYS A 283 -19.27 -12.66 28.66
N ARG A 284 -20.04 -13.33 27.79
CA ARG A 284 -21.52 -13.32 27.85
C ARG A 284 -22.10 -13.91 29.15
N ASN A 285 -21.30 -14.68 29.91
CA ASN A 285 -21.67 -15.24 31.21
C ASN A 285 -21.02 -14.51 32.39
N ASP A 286 -20.48 -13.30 32.18
CA ASP A 286 -19.93 -12.47 33.25
C ASP A 286 -21.05 -12.03 34.19
N LYS A 287 -20.89 -12.25 35.51
CA LYS A 287 -21.90 -11.95 36.53
C LYS A 287 -22.32 -10.48 36.53
N ARG A 288 -21.43 -9.58 36.13
CA ARG A 288 -21.74 -8.14 36.05
C ARG A 288 -22.86 -7.84 35.05
N ILE A 289 -23.10 -8.71 34.07
CA ILE A 289 -24.21 -8.59 33.12
C ILE A 289 -25.54 -8.80 33.85
N SER A 290 -25.67 -9.86 34.66
CA SER A 290 -26.89 -10.12 35.44
C SER A 290 -27.07 -9.14 36.60
N ASP A 291 -25.98 -8.82 37.31
CA ASP A 291 -26.01 -7.97 38.50
C ASP A 291 -26.42 -6.52 38.19
N ASN A 292 -26.28 -6.09 36.92
CA ASN A 292 -26.64 -4.75 36.45
C ASN A 292 -27.77 -4.79 35.39
N ASP A 293 -28.44 -5.94 35.24
CA ASP A 293 -29.58 -6.12 34.33
C ASP A 293 -29.30 -5.62 32.90
N MET A 294 -28.11 -5.96 32.38
CA MET A 294 -27.60 -5.42 31.11
C MET A 294 -28.33 -5.93 29.86
N LEU A 295 -29.27 -6.87 30.01
CA LEU A 295 -30.07 -7.40 28.90
C LEU A 295 -31.45 -6.73 28.76
N SER A 296 -31.78 -5.81 29.68
CA SER A 296 -33.00 -5.01 29.63
C SER A 296 -32.69 -3.65 29.02
N PHE A 297 -32.89 -3.51 27.71
CA PHE A 297 -32.41 -2.36 26.94
C PHE A 297 -33.21 -1.07 27.20
N ASP A 298 -32.50 0.07 27.21
CA ASP A 298 -33.05 1.39 27.54
C ASP A 298 -33.45 2.19 26.29
N GLY A 299 -32.91 1.85 25.12
CA GLY A 299 -33.17 2.59 23.89
C GLY A 299 -32.64 1.92 22.63
N VAL A 300 -32.84 2.60 21.50
CA VAL A 300 -32.33 2.22 20.18
C VAL A 300 -31.23 3.22 19.80
N LEU A 301 -30.10 2.73 19.27
CA LEU A 301 -29.04 3.60 18.76
C LEU A 301 -29.52 4.36 17.52
N VAL A 302 -29.25 5.66 17.46
CA VAL A 302 -29.58 6.53 16.33
C VAL A 302 -28.30 6.88 15.55
N GLY A 303 -28.40 7.07 14.24
CA GLY A 303 -27.26 7.47 13.41
C GLY A 303 -26.29 6.34 13.06
N ILE A 304 -26.77 5.10 13.08
CA ILE A 304 -26.09 3.91 12.55
C ILE A 304 -27.04 3.14 11.63
N ASP A 305 -26.50 2.51 10.58
CA ASP A 305 -27.26 1.67 9.63
C ASP A 305 -27.50 0.26 10.19
N ALA A 306 -27.92 0.17 11.45
CA ALA A 306 -28.19 -1.08 12.14
C ALA A 306 -29.29 -0.91 13.19
N HIS A 307 -30.20 -1.90 13.27
CA HIS A 307 -31.22 -1.96 14.31
C HIS A 307 -30.62 -2.52 15.60
N VAL A 308 -30.03 -1.64 16.40
CA VAL A 308 -29.31 -1.98 17.63
C VAL A 308 -29.99 -1.33 18.82
N VAL A 309 -30.43 -2.16 19.76
CA VAL A 309 -30.86 -1.68 21.09
C VAL A 309 -29.67 -1.66 22.04
N TYR A 310 -29.67 -0.74 22.99
CA TYR A 310 -28.56 -0.58 23.93
C TYR A 310 -29.01 -0.39 25.37
N LYS A 311 -28.07 -0.64 26.30
CA LYS A 311 -28.13 -0.27 27.71
C LYS A 311 -26.76 0.21 28.17
N LYS A 312 -26.74 1.24 29.01
CA LYS A 312 -25.54 1.75 29.66
C LYS A 312 -25.72 1.72 31.17
N ALA A 313 -24.75 1.17 31.89
CA ALA A 313 -24.78 1.16 33.35
C ALA A 313 -23.40 1.49 33.92
N ARG A 314 -23.35 2.38 34.91
CA ARG A 314 -22.15 2.61 35.72
C ARG A 314 -22.06 1.52 36.78
N ILE A 315 -20.91 0.86 36.88
CA ILE A 315 -20.67 -0.22 37.83
C ILE A 315 -19.76 0.21 38.99
N LYS A 316 -19.70 -0.61 40.03
CA LYS A 316 -18.76 -0.42 41.16
C LYS A 316 -17.32 -0.28 40.64
N GLY A 317 -16.57 0.66 41.20
CA GLY A 317 -15.21 0.98 40.76
C GLY A 317 -15.14 2.05 39.67
N GLY A 318 -16.25 2.71 39.34
CA GLY A 318 -16.27 3.89 38.46
C GLY A 318 -16.28 3.59 36.97
N ARG A 319 -16.28 2.30 36.59
CA ARG A 319 -16.33 1.83 35.20
C ARG A 319 -17.75 1.82 34.65
N TYR A 320 -17.87 1.60 33.35
CA TYR A 320 -19.13 1.59 32.62
C TYR A 320 -19.28 0.30 31.81
N LEU A 321 -20.49 -0.25 31.80
CA LEU A 321 -20.90 -1.33 30.92
C LEU A 321 -21.82 -0.80 29.83
N TYR A 322 -21.60 -1.29 28.61
CA TYR A 322 -22.40 -0.98 27.43
C TYR A 322 -22.90 -2.29 26.84
N ALA A 323 -24.19 -2.57 26.92
CA ALA A 323 -24.79 -3.71 26.25
C ALA A 323 -25.42 -3.26 24.94
N PHE A 324 -25.23 -4.06 23.90
CA PHE A 324 -25.79 -3.87 22.58
C PHE A 324 -26.42 -5.18 22.10
N LYS A 325 -27.60 -5.10 21.49
CA LYS A 325 -28.19 -6.23 20.79
C LYS A 325 -28.57 -5.81 19.37
N ASP A 326 -27.87 -6.41 18.43
CA ASP A 326 -28.07 -6.21 16.99
C ASP A 326 -29.06 -7.25 16.47
N ALA A 327 -30.21 -6.80 15.97
CA ALA A 327 -31.29 -7.67 15.52
C ALA A 327 -30.87 -8.57 14.34
N LYS A 328 -30.03 -8.07 13.43
CA LYS A 328 -29.56 -8.82 12.26
C LYS A 328 -28.55 -9.88 12.68
N LYS A 329 -27.62 -9.54 13.58
CA LYS A 329 -26.67 -10.52 14.16
C LYS A 329 -27.41 -11.57 14.98
N ALA A 330 -28.44 -11.18 15.74
CA ALA A 330 -29.26 -12.10 16.52
C ALA A 330 -29.94 -13.15 15.63
N ALA A 331 -30.62 -12.72 14.57
CA ALA A 331 -31.28 -13.62 13.61
C ALA A 331 -30.29 -14.57 12.91
N LYS A 332 -29.09 -14.06 12.55
CA LYS A 332 -28.04 -14.88 11.94
C LYS A 332 -27.49 -15.92 12.92
N GLU A 333 -27.23 -15.53 14.17
CA GLU A 333 -26.77 -16.44 15.23
C GLU A 333 -27.82 -17.53 15.51
N GLU A 334 -29.09 -17.16 15.59
CA GLU A 334 -30.22 -18.06 15.82
C GLU A 334 -30.37 -19.08 14.69
N THR A 335 -30.36 -18.62 13.43
CA THR A 335 -30.40 -19.48 12.25
C THR A 335 -29.24 -20.48 12.26
N THR A 336 -28.03 -20.00 12.57
CA THR A 336 -26.82 -20.84 12.64
C THR A 336 -26.89 -21.86 13.77
N TYR A 337 -27.45 -21.47 14.93
CA TYR A 337 -27.66 -22.35 16.07
C TYR A 337 -28.63 -23.49 15.71
N LEU A 338 -29.79 -23.16 15.15
CA LEU A 338 -30.80 -24.14 14.74
C LEU A 338 -30.30 -25.09 13.65
N ALA A 339 -29.61 -24.55 12.63
CA ALA A 339 -29.00 -25.36 11.57
C ALA A 339 -27.97 -26.37 12.13
N ASN A 340 -27.13 -25.94 13.08
CA ASN A 340 -26.17 -26.83 13.74
C ASN A 340 -26.86 -27.87 14.63
N ALA A 341 -27.87 -27.48 15.39
CA ALA A 341 -28.63 -28.38 16.25
C ALA A 341 -29.35 -29.46 15.43
N LYS A 342 -29.94 -29.09 14.28
CA LYS A 342 -30.54 -30.01 13.31
C LYS A 342 -29.50 -30.98 12.74
N ARG A 343 -28.35 -30.47 12.27
CA ARG A 343 -27.27 -31.29 11.70
C ARG A 343 -26.70 -32.31 12.70
N LYS A 344 -26.56 -31.91 13.97
CA LYS A 344 -25.99 -32.76 15.02
C LYS A 344 -27.03 -33.55 15.82
N ASN A 345 -28.31 -33.36 15.53
CA ASN A 345 -29.44 -33.89 16.30
C ASN A 345 -29.33 -33.65 17.82
N THR A 346 -29.04 -32.40 18.21
CA THR A 346 -28.71 -32.01 19.61
C THR A 346 -29.61 -30.90 20.17
N PHE A 347 -30.77 -30.67 19.56
CA PHE A 347 -31.67 -29.60 19.97
C PHE A 347 -32.29 -29.87 21.36
N SER A 348 -32.33 -28.85 22.21
CA SER A 348 -33.07 -28.84 23.48
C SER A 348 -33.83 -27.50 23.59
N PRO A 349 -35.13 -27.51 23.90
CA PRO A 349 -35.93 -26.31 24.08
C PRO A 349 -35.38 -25.38 25.16
N GLU A 350 -34.93 -25.92 26.29
CA GLU A 350 -34.42 -25.18 27.44
C GLU A 350 -33.13 -24.44 27.04
N LYS A 351 -32.17 -25.17 26.47
CA LYS A 351 -30.90 -24.58 26.01
C LYS A 351 -31.10 -23.53 24.93
N TYR A 352 -32.08 -23.73 24.06
CA TYR A 352 -32.43 -22.76 23.04
C TYR A 352 -33.02 -21.48 23.66
N SER A 353 -33.96 -21.61 24.60
CA SER A 353 -34.53 -20.47 25.33
C SER A 353 -33.45 -19.64 26.03
N ASP A 354 -32.53 -20.30 26.75
CA ASP A 354 -31.41 -19.64 27.43
C ASP A 354 -30.49 -18.90 26.44
N LYS A 355 -30.17 -19.55 25.32
CA LYS A 355 -29.31 -18.98 24.27
C LYS A 355 -29.97 -17.79 23.58
N ARG A 356 -31.28 -17.87 23.32
CA ARG A 356 -32.06 -16.90 22.55
C ARG A 356 -31.95 -15.48 23.09
N ASN A 357 -31.90 -15.34 24.41
CA ASN A 357 -31.77 -14.04 25.07
C ASN A 357 -30.43 -13.36 24.79
N THR A 358 -29.39 -14.14 24.48
CA THR A 358 -28.01 -13.65 24.27
C THR A 358 -27.61 -13.58 22.79
N PHE A 359 -28.47 -13.99 21.85
CA PHE A 359 -28.16 -13.91 20.43
C PHE A 359 -28.00 -12.46 19.99
N GLY A 360 -26.93 -12.19 19.25
CA GLY A 360 -26.58 -10.84 18.78
C GLY A 360 -26.19 -9.88 19.91
N VAL A 361 -26.07 -10.36 21.16
CA VAL A 361 -25.70 -9.54 22.31
C VAL A 361 -24.19 -9.44 22.44
N MET A 362 -23.74 -8.23 22.70
CA MET A 362 -22.38 -7.87 23.06
C MET A 362 -22.40 -6.93 24.25
N VAL A 363 -21.53 -7.14 25.21
CA VAL A 363 -21.36 -6.25 26.36
C VAL A 363 -19.91 -5.81 26.42
N LEU A 364 -19.68 -4.50 26.46
CA LEU A 364 -18.38 -3.86 26.57
C LEU A 364 -18.19 -3.28 27.96
N GLU A 365 -16.95 -3.27 28.43
CA GLU A 365 -16.51 -2.56 29.63
C GLU A 365 -15.55 -1.45 29.23
N SER A 366 -15.74 -0.26 29.82
CA SER A 366 -14.82 0.87 29.67
C SER A 366 -14.57 1.56 31.00
N ASP A 367 -13.40 2.17 31.13
CA ASP A 367 -13.07 3.15 32.17
C ASP A 367 -13.60 4.56 31.85
N GLN A 368 -14.10 4.78 30.64
CA GLN A 368 -14.67 6.06 30.19
C GLN A 368 -16.20 6.07 30.14
N ASP A 369 -16.76 7.25 30.40
CA ASP A 369 -18.19 7.55 30.33
C ASP A 369 -18.60 7.97 28.91
N LEU A 370 -18.49 7.04 27.96
CA LEU A 370 -18.77 7.26 26.54
C LEU A 370 -20.28 7.34 26.26
N ALA A 371 -20.66 8.08 25.22
CA ALA A 371 -22.00 7.93 24.65
C ALA A 371 -22.16 6.51 24.07
N PRO A 372 -23.34 5.86 24.20
CA PRO A 372 -23.57 4.50 23.67
C PRO A 372 -23.23 4.36 22.18
N GLU A 373 -23.53 5.38 21.38
CA GLU A 373 -23.21 5.46 19.95
C GLU A 373 -21.71 5.44 19.71
N VAL A 374 -20.94 6.18 20.53
CA VAL A 374 -19.47 6.23 20.46
C VAL A 374 -18.88 4.88 20.85
N ALA A 375 -19.30 4.30 21.98
CA ALA A 375 -18.83 2.98 22.39
C ALA A 375 -19.14 1.89 21.35
N TYR A 376 -20.32 1.95 20.72
CA TYR A 376 -20.67 1.02 19.66
C TYR A 376 -19.82 1.23 18.39
N LYS A 377 -19.62 2.49 17.96
CA LYS A 377 -18.79 2.83 16.80
C LYS A 377 -17.33 2.44 17.02
N CYS A 378 -16.70 2.85 18.13
CA CYS A 378 -15.32 2.47 18.45
C CYS A 378 -15.11 0.95 18.41
N TYR A 379 -16.09 0.16 18.89
CA TYR A 379 -16.00 -1.30 18.77
C TYR A 379 -16.32 -1.82 17.36
N GLN A 380 -17.27 -1.24 16.63
CA GLN A 380 -17.46 -1.57 15.21
C GLN A 380 -16.20 -1.26 14.40
N ASP A 381 -15.47 -0.21 14.77
CA ASP A 381 -14.24 0.21 14.10
C ASP A 381 -13.07 -0.75 14.35
N ARG A 382 -13.17 -1.65 15.35
CA ARG A 382 -12.34 -2.86 15.42
C ARG A 382 -12.45 -3.71 14.14
N TRP A 383 -13.63 -3.75 13.53
CA TRP A 383 -13.83 -4.40 12.24
C TRP A 383 -13.13 -3.66 11.09
N LEU A 384 -12.96 -2.33 11.20
CA LEU A 384 -12.11 -1.58 10.25
C LEU A 384 -10.65 -2.02 10.37
N LEU A 385 -10.21 -2.39 11.57
CA LEU A 385 -8.87 -2.93 11.81
C LEU A 385 -8.73 -4.34 11.20
N GLU A 386 -9.76 -5.19 11.27
CA GLU A 386 -9.84 -6.42 10.45
C GLU A 386 -9.79 -6.11 8.95
N MET A 387 -10.42 -5.03 8.49
CA MET A 387 -10.33 -4.59 7.09
C MET A 387 -8.93 -4.11 6.73
N VAL A 388 -8.21 -3.43 7.63
CA VAL A 388 -6.80 -3.04 7.43
C VAL A 388 -5.93 -4.29 7.33
N PHE A 389 -6.10 -5.26 8.23
CA PHE A 389 -5.41 -6.55 8.13
C PHE A 389 -5.78 -7.33 6.88
N LYS A 390 -7.03 -7.20 6.42
CA LYS A 390 -7.45 -7.77 5.15
C LYS A 390 -6.72 -7.10 4.00
N ARG A 391 -6.71 -5.76 3.90
CA ARG A 391 -5.98 -4.99 2.88
C ARG A 391 -4.49 -5.33 2.88
N TYR A 392 -3.87 -5.31 4.06
CA TYR A 392 -2.50 -5.74 4.30
C TYR A 392 -2.20 -7.14 3.71
N LYS A 393 -3.09 -8.11 3.94
CA LYS A 393 -2.92 -9.48 3.45
C LYS A 393 -3.32 -9.69 1.99
N SER A 394 -4.38 -9.06 1.51
CA SER A 394 -4.94 -9.29 0.17
C SER A 394 -4.34 -8.34 -0.85
N ASP A 395 -4.37 -7.05 -0.55
CA ASP A 395 -4.08 -6.01 -1.52
C ASP A 395 -2.57 -5.79 -1.64
N GLU A 396 -1.85 -5.87 -0.51
CA GLU A 396 -0.39 -5.78 -0.48
C GLU A 396 0.29 -7.17 -0.56
N CYS A 397 -0.49 -8.24 -0.35
CA CYS A 397 -0.03 -9.62 -0.30
C CYS A 397 1.08 -9.86 0.74
N LEU A 398 0.94 -9.23 1.90
CA LEU A 398 1.88 -9.32 3.02
C LEU A 398 1.44 -10.36 4.05
N ASP A 399 0.81 -11.45 3.65
CA ASP A 399 0.33 -12.51 4.54
C ASP A 399 1.45 -13.40 5.12
N HIS A 400 2.67 -13.28 4.59
CA HIS A 400 3.86 -14.00 5.02
C HIS A 400 5.10 -13.09 5.12
N THR A 401 6.16 -13.57 5.77
CA THR A 401 7.49 -12.94 5.79
C THR A 401 8.37 -13.51 4.67
N GLY A 402 9.20 -12.66 4.05
CA GLY A 402 10.22 -13.07 3.07
C GLY A 402 11.64 -13.10 3.65
N GLU A 403 11.80 -12.63 4.90
CA GLU A 403 13.09 -12.47 5.57
C GLU A 403 13.39 -13.64 6.50
N GLN A 404 14.68 -13.94 6.69
CA GLN A 404 15.11 -15.08 7.49
C GLN A 404 15.42 -14.70 8.94
N GLY A 405 16.25 -13.68 9.17
CA GLY A 405 16.72 -13.28 10.50
C GLY A 405 15.81 -12.27 11.20
N ASP A 406 15.88 -12.21 12.53
CA ASP A 406 15.00 -11.41 13.40
C ASP A 406 14.96 -9.93 13.01
N PHE A 407 16.13 -9.30 12.92
CA PHE A 407 16.21 -7.87 12.57
C PHE A 407 15.75 -7.60 11.14
N ALA A 408 16.00 -8.51 10.20
CA ALA A 408 15.50 -8.36 8.84
C ALA A 408 13.97 -8.41 8.81
N VAL A 409 13.35 -9.35 9.53
CA VAL A 409 11.88 -9.43 9.69
C VAL A 409 11.34 -8.12 10.28
N ILE A 410 11.93 -7.63 11.38
CA ILE A 410 11.54 -6.36 12.02
C ILE A 410 11.66 -5.17 11.05
N GLY A 411 12.78 -5.05 10.34
CA GLY A 411 12.99 -3.96 9.40
C GLY A 411 12.09 -4.02 8.18
N SER A 412 11.81 -5.22 7.66
CA SER A 412 10.90 -5.42 6.54
C SER A 412 9.46 -5.08 6.92
N GLU A 413 9.03 -5.42 8.14
CA GLU A 413 7.70 -5.04 8.63
C GLU A 413 7.56 -3.54 8.89
N PHE A 414 8.63 -2.86 9.32
CA PHE A 414 8.62 -1.40 9.41
C PHE A 414 8.35 -0.75 8.05
N VAL A 415 8.95 -1.29 6.98
CA VAL A 415 8.66 -0.83 5.61
C VAL A 415 7.26 -1.25 5.15
N ASN A 416 6.78 -2.43 5.54
CA ASN A 416 5.41 -2.86 5.28
C ASN A 416 4.38 -1.94 5.94
N PHE A 417 4.61 -1.51 7.19
CA PHE A 417 3.77 -0.54 7.87
C PHE A 417 3.56 0.71 7.01
N ILE A 418 4.63 1.24 6.39
CA ILE A 418 4.55 2.42 5.51
C ILE A 418 3.71 2.13 4.27
N SER A 419 3.89 0.96 3.64
CA SER A 419 3.03 0.51 2.54
C SER A 419 1.56 0.51 2.96
N THR A 420 1.26 -0.06 4.14
CA THR A 420 -0.11 -0.19 4.64
C THR A 420 -0.75 1.16 4.93
N VAL A 421 0.01 2.11 5.48
CA VAL A 421 -0.43 3.51 5.60
C VAL A 421 -0.78 4.08 4.23
N ALA A 422 0.11 3.92 3.25
CA ALA A 422 -0.12 4.42 1.89
C ALA A 422 -1.39 3.79 1.27
N THR A 423 -1.55 2.47 1.34
CA THR A 423 -2.73 1.75 0.83
C THR A 423 -4.02 2.23 1.48
N CYS A 424 -4.05 2.41 2.81
CA CYS A 424 -5.22 2.95 3.51
C CYS A 424 -5.60 4.35 3.00
N ARG A 425 -4.59 5.21 2.79
CA ARG A 425 -4.80 6.58 2.29
C ARG A 425 -5.21 6.63 0.82
N ILE A 426 -4.69 5.74 -0.01
CA ILE A 426 -5.10 5.61 -1.41
C ILE A 426 -6.57 5.23 -1.49
N ILE A 427 -6.99 4.23 -0.72
CA ILE A 427 -8.39 3.80 -0.69
C ILE A 427 -9.29 4.96 -0.26
N ARG A 428 -8.96 5.65 0.83
CA ARG A 428 -9.70 6.84 1.29
C ARG A 428 -9.78 7.92 0.20
N LYS A 429 -8.67 8.18 -0.50
CA LYS A 429 -8.62 9.16 -1.60
C LYS A 429 -9.50 8.74 -2.78
N ALA A 430 -9.48 7.46 -3.16
CA ALA A 430 -10.29 6.91 -4.25
C ALA A 430 -11.78 6.83 -3.90
N GLU A 431 -12.14 6.52 -2.65
CA GLU A 431 -13.51 6.55 -2.13
C GLU A 431 -14.07 7.97 -2.19
N ASN A 432 -13.30 8.96 -1.75
CA ASN A 432 -13.67 10.38 -1.80
C ASN A 432 -13.83 10.89 -3.24
N ALA A 433 -13.02 10.39 -4.17
CA ALA A 433 -13.16 10.65 -5.60
C ALA A 433 -14.35 9.90 -6.25
N GLY A 434 -15.00 8.98 -5.51
CA GLY A 434 -16.14 8.20 -5.99
C GLY A 434 -15.78 7.03 -6.91
N LEU A 435 -14.49 6.74 -7.12
CA LEU A 435 -14.01 5.71 -8.03
C LEU A 435 -14.37 4.30 -7.55
N LEU A 436 -14.25 4.04 -6.24
CA LEU A 436 -14.53 2.72 -5.66
C LEU A 436 -16.03 2.33 -5.64
N LYS A 437 -16.91 3.19 -6.15
CA LYS A 437 -18.32 2.85 -6.40
C LYS A 437 -18.50 2.06 -7.70
N GLN A 438 -17.56 2.19 -8.63
CA GLN A 438 -17.65 1.65 -9.98
C GLN A 438 -16.63 0.55 -10.26
N MET A 439 -15.48 0.60 -9.59
CA MET A 439 -14.37 -0.35 -9.74
C MET A 439 -13.80 -0.77 -8.38
N SER A 440 -13.13 -1.90 -8.35
CA SER A 440 -12.34 -2.35 -7.21
C SER A 440 -11.01 -1.60 -7.11
N TYR A 441 -10.38 -1.65 -5.93
CA TYR A 441 -9.03 -1.11 -5.74
C TYR A 441 -8.00 -1.73 -6.70
N GLY A 442 -8.09 -3.04 -6.95
CA GLY A 442 -7.20 -3.74 -7.86
C GLY A 442 -7.34 -3.25 -9.30
N GLU A 443 -8.56 -3.05 -9.78
CA GLU A 443 -8.84 -2.49 -11.11
C GLU A 443 -8.29 -1.08 -11.25
N LEU A 444 -8.55 -0.19 -10.26
CA LEU A 444 -7.99 1.16 -10.25
C LEU A 444 -6.45 1.17 -10.34
N MET A 445 -5.79 0.30 -9.56
CA MET A 445 -4.33 0.23 -9.58
C MET A 445 -3.79 -0.34 -10.89
N ASP A 446 -4.52 -1.26 -11.54
CA ASP A 446 -4.15 -1.80 -12.86
C ASP A 446 -4.29 -0.73 -13.95
N ASP A 447 -5.43 -0.03 -13.99
CA ASP A 447 -5.72 1.05 -14.93
C ASP A 447 -4.69 2.18 -14.81
N LEU A 448 -4.40 2.65 -13.61
CA LEU A 448 -3.36 3.66 -13.37
C LEU A 448 -1.95 3.17 -13.71
N SER A 449 -1.68 1.87 -13.64
CA SER A 449 -0.36 1.33 -14.01
C SER A 449 -0.10 1.36 -15.52
N SER A 450 -1.18 1.44 -16.32
CA SER A 450 -1.14 1.61 -17.78
C SER A 450 -0.77 3.03 -18.21
N ALA A 451 -0.86 4.02 -17.31
CA ALA A 451 -0.48 5.40 -17.61
C ALA A 451 1.04 5.57 -17.59
N TRP A 452 1.65 5.68 -18.77
CA TRP A 452 3.08 5.94 -18.94
C TRP A 452 3.34 7.39 -19.36
N ARG A 453 4.44 7.94 -18.88
CA ARG A 453 4.89 9.30 -19.23
C ARG A 453 6.35 9.30 -19.66
N ARG A 454 6.69 10.29 -20.47
CA ARG A 454 8.07 10.64 -20.80
C ARG A 454 8.86 11.00 -19.53
N ALA A 455 10.10 10.54 -19.43
CA ALA A 455 10.93 10.72 -18.24
C ALA A 455 11.45 12.15 -18.05
N ASP A 456 11.37 12.98 -19.09
CA ASP A 456 11.68 14.41 -19.15
C ASP A 456 10.44 15.30 -19.07
N ALA A 457 9.27 14.73 -18.73
CA ALA A 457 8.02 15.47 -18.61
C ALA A 457 8.05 16.54 -17.50
N PRO A 458 7.26 17.62 -17.62
CA PRO A 458 7.09 18.62 -16.56
C PRO A 458 6.54 18.02 -15.25
N ALA A 459 6.86 18.66 -14.13
CA ALA A 459 6.49 18.20 -12.78
C ALA A 459 4.98 18.23 -12.52
N GLU A 460 4.23 19.13 -13.15
CA GLU A 460 2.77 19.22 -13.05
C GLU A 460 2.12 18.71 -14.34
N PRO A 461 1.53 17.50 -14.34
CA PRO A 461 0.89 16.95 -15.54
C PRO A 461 -0.40 17.65 -15.93
N SER A 462 -0.64 17.74 -17.24
CA SER A 462 -1.94 18.04 -17.84
C SER A 462 -2.33 16.90 -18.77
N SER A 463 -3.61 16.57 -18.87
CA SER A 463 -4.10 15.48 -19.73
C SER A 463 -3.80 15.72 -21.23
N ASP A 464 -3.50 16.97 -21.61
CA ASP A 464 -3.17 17.42 -22.96
C ASP A 464 -1.73 17.94 -23.13
N ASP A 465 -0.82 17.68 -22.18
CA ASP A 465 0.56 18.22 -22.19
C ASP A 465 1.51 17.60 -23.24
N GLY A 466 1.08 16.54 -23.93
CA GLY A 466 1.88 15.86 -24.97
C GLY A 466 2.97 14.93 -24.45
N PHE A 467 3.09 14.70 -23.13
CA PHE A 467 4.09 13.82 -22.53
C PHE A 467 3.57 12.43 -22.13
N TRP A 468 2.27 12.16 -22.33
CA TRP A 468 1.66 10.85 -22.14
C TRP A 468 2.06 9.87 -23.24
N VAL A 469 2.37 8.64 -22.84
CA VAL A 469 2.75 7.54 -23.73
C VAL A 469 1.71 6.43 -23.54
N HIS A 470 0.93 6.15 -24.58
CA HIS A 470 -0.05 5.04 -24.60
C HIS A 470 -1.07 5.04 -23.43
N THR A 471 -1.45 6.20 -22.90
CA THR A 471 -2.44 6.27 -21.80
C THR A 471 -3.85 6.11 -22.34
N ILE A 472 -4.63 5.23 -21.72
CA ILE A 472 -6.05 5.01 -22.06
C ILE A 472 -6.93 6.11 -21.45
N GLN A 473 -8.11 6.29 -22.03
CA GLN A 473 -9.05 7.33 -21.58
C GLN A 473 -9.46 7.11 -20.11
N THR A 474 -9.78 5.88 -19.72
CA THR A 474 -10.17 5.54 -18.33
C THR A 474 -9.11 5.97 -17.31
N ALA A 475 -7.85 5.59 -17.54
CA ALA A 475 -6.73 5.99 -16.68
C ALA A 475 -6.55 7.53 -16.64
N THR A 476 -6.83 8.24 -17.74
CA THR A 476 -6.79 9.72 -17.76
C THR A 476 -7.87 10.33 -16.88
N GLU A 477 -9.10 9.81 -16.97
CA GLU A 477 -10.25 10.26 -16.16
C GLU A 477 -10.01 9.97 -14.67
N GLU A 478 -9.42 8.82 -14.33
CA GLU A 478 -9.02 8.48 -12.97
C GLU A 478 -7.92 9.39 -12.43
N LEU A 479 -6.89 9.67 -13.23
CA LEU A 479 -5.82 10.60 -12.88
C LEU A 479 -6.37 12.01 -12.60
N GLU A 480 -7.32 12.48 -13.40
CA GLU A 480 -8.02 13.76 -13.17
C GLU A 480 -8.85 13.73 -11.89
N ALA A 481 -9.64 12.68 -11.67
CA ALA A 481 -10.47 12.51 -10.48
C ALA A 481 -9.64 12.46 -9.18
N LEU A 482 -8.44 11.88 -9.25
CA LEU A 482 -7.49 11.80 -8.14
C LEU A 482 -6.61 13.06 -7.99
N GLY A 483 -6.74 14.05 -8.89
CA GLY A 483 -5.93 15.27 -8.89
C GLY A 483 -4.45 15.02 -9.22
N LEU A 484 -4.16 13.96 -9.99
CA LEU A 484 -2.82 13.58 -10.44
C LEU A 484 -2.49 14.09 -11.85
N SER A 485 -3.51 14.58 -12.58
CA SER A 485 -3.41 15.29 -13.85
C SER A 485 -4.43 16.43 -13.87
N LYS A 486 -4.05 17.58 -14.44
CA LYS A 486 -5.00 18.67 -14.70
C LYS A 486 -5.87 18.31 -15.92
N PRO A 487 -7.21 18.46 -15.84
CA PRO A 487 -8.06 18.24 -16.99
C PRO A 487 -7.75 19.18 -18.14
N ALA A 488 -7.83 18.66 -19.37
CA ALA A 488 -7.72 19.49 -20.56
C ALA A 488 -8.82 20.58 -20.56
N PRO A 489 -8.51 21.80 -21.04
CA PRO A 489 -9.51 22.87 -21.10
C PRO A 489 -10.68 22.42 -21.98
N LYS A 490 -11.91 22.42 -21.42
CA LYS A 490 -13.10 22.12 -22.21
C LYS A 490 -13.25 23.18 -23.30
N PRO A 491 -13.49 22.81 -24.58
CA PRO A 491 -13.73 23.78 -25.62
C PRO A 491 -14.92 24.66 -25.24
N GLU A 492 -14.83 25.97 -25.51
CA GLU A 492 -15.91 26.90 -25.22
C GLU A 492 -17.23 26.35 -25.77
N PRO A 493 -18.31 26.35 -24.97
CA PRO A 493 -19.59 25.84 -25.43
C PRO A 493 -19.96 26.59 -26.71
N LYS A 494 -20.03 25.87 -27.83
CA LYS A 494 -20.45 26.44 -29.12
C LYS A 494 -21.73 27.24 -28.87
N LYS A 495 -21.67 28.56 -29.07
CA LYS A 495 -22.85 29.45 -28.96
C LYS A 495 -24.00 28.77 -29.70
N ARG A 496 -25.07 28.42 -28.97
CA ARG A 496 -26.27 27.83 -29.56
C ARG A 496 -26.65 28.68 -30.77
N GLY A 497 -26.62 28.09 -31.96
CA GLY A 497 -27.11 28.73 -33.17
C GLY A 497 -28.49 29.30 -32.91
N ARG A 498 -28.72 30.52 -33.39
CA ARG A 498 -29.93 31.33 -33.24
C ARG A 498 -31.19 30.43 -33.30
N LYS A 499 -32.03 30.46 -32.26
CA LYS A 499 -33.34 29.77 -32.28
C LYS A 499 -34.06 30.14 -33.59
N PRO A 500 -34.66 29.17 -34.32
CA PRO A 500 -35.46 29.48 -35.49
C PRO A 500 -36.54 30.49 -35.11
N LYS A 501 -36.70 31.56 -35.91
CA LYS A 501 -37.77 32.54 -35.71
C LYS A 501 -39.12 31.80 -35.63
N PRO A 502 -39.98 32.12 -34.66
CA PRO A 502 -41.34 31.57 -34.63
C PRO A 502 -42.04 31.95 -35.94
N LYS A 503 -42.62 30.96 -36.62
CA LYS A 503 -43.48 31.19 -37.78
C LYS A 503 -44.76 31.86 -37.28
N ASN A 504 -44.82 33.19 -37.36
CA ASN A 504 -46.09 33.90 -37.27
C ASN A 504 -46.91 33.59 -38.52
N GLN A 505 -48.10 33.05 -38.27
CA GLN A 505 -49.36 33.21 -39.01
C GLN A 505 -49.29 33.41 -40.54
N ILE A 506 -49.67 32.33 -41.24
CA ILE A 506 -50.56 32.29 -42.41
C ILE A 506 -50.48 33.51 -43.34
N GLU A 507 -49.58 33.46 -44.32
CA GLU A 507 -49.84 34.07 -45.63
C GLU A 507 -50.31 32.98 -46.59
N ILE A 508 -51.60 33.03 -46.94
CA ILE A 508 -52.20 32.19 -47.97
C ILE A 508 -51.60 32.59 -49.32
N LYS A 509 -50.62 31.82 -49.80
CA LYS A 509 -50.19 31.88 -51.22
C LYS A 509 -51.11 30.97 -52.05
N PRO A 510 -51.62 31.42 -53.21
CA PRO A 510 -52.63 30.70 -53.96
C PRO A 510 -52.07 29.37 -54.49
N LYS A 511 -52.91 28.32 -54.44
CA LYS A 511 -52.58 26.98 -54.94
C LYS A 511 -52.25 27.06 -56.43
N ARG A 512 -51.04 26.62 -56.81
CA ARG A 512 -50.67 26.42 -58.22
C ARG A 512 -51.53 25.31 -58.84
N PRO A 513 -51.96 25.42 -60.11
CA PRO A 513 -52.81 24.44 -60.77
C PRO A 513 -52.09 23.10 -60.99
N ARG A 514 -52.85 22.00 -60.99
CA ARG A 514 -52.38 20.63 -61.29
C ARG A 514 -52.29 20.39 -62.81
N GLY A 515 -51.23 19.68 -63.24
CA GLY A 515 -51.03 19.07 -64.58
C GLY A 515 -49.73 19.56 -65.24
N ARG A 516 -48.83 18.78 -65.87
CA ARG A 516 -48.79 17.41 -66.45
C ARG A 516 -47.29 16.94 -66.47
N PRO A 517 -46.91 15.75 -67.00
CA PRO A 517 -46.10 14.71 -66.34
C PRO A 517 -44.57 14.78 -66.57
N ARG A 518 -43.84 13.98 -65.79
CA ARG A 518 -42.39 13.70 -65.95
C ARG A 518 -42.05 13.25 -67.37
N LYS A 519 -40.94 13.76 -67.91
CA LYS A 519 -40.28 13.24 -69.10
C LYS A 519 -39.00 12.54 -68.65
N ASP A 520 -39.01 11.22 -68.71
CA ASP A 520 -37.80 10.41 -68.68
C ASP A 520 -37.03 10.61 -69.99
N ALA A 521 -35.70 10.71 -69.90
CA ALA A 521 -34.78 10.46 -71.00
C ALA A 521 -33.38 10.12 -70.45
N ASN A 522 -33.27 8.85 -70.06
CA ASN A 522 -32.20 7.88 -70.28
C ASN A 522 -30.69 8.15 -70.05
N PRO A 523 -29.94 7.07 -69.73
CA PRO A 523 -28.55 7.05 -69.31
C PRO A 523 -27.58 6.74 -70.46
N SER A 524 -26.31 7.13 -70.30
CA SER A 524 -25.13 6.59 -71.01
C SER A 524 -23.90 7.23 -70.35
N ALA A 525 -22.71 6.65 -70.27
CA ALA A 525 -22.17 5.30 -70.37
C ALA A 525 -20.65 5.47 -70.17
N GLY A 526 -19.96 4.45 -69.65
CA GLY A 526 -18.61 4.12 -70.07
C GLY A 526 -17.41 4.73 -69.33
N ASN A 527 -16.87 3.92 -68.42
CA ASN A 527 -15.46 3.50 -68.27
C ASN A 527 -14.32 4.46 -68.67
N LEU A 528 -13.43 4.73 -67.70
CA LEU A 528 -12.13 4.03 -67.55
C LEU A 528 -11.69 4.05 -66.09
#